data_AF-A0A1B9MKC7-F1
#
_entry.id   AF-A0A1B9MKC7-F1
#
_cell.length_a   1.000
_cell.length_b   1.000
_cell.length_c   1.000
_cell.angle_alpha   90.00
_cell.angle_beta   90.00
_cell.angle_gamma   90.00
#
_symmetry.space_group_name_H-M   'P 1'
#
loop_
_entity.id
_entity.type
_entity.pdbx_description
1 polymer ?
#
loop_
_entity_poly.entity_id
_entity_poly.type
_entity_poly.pdbx_seq_one_letter_code
_entity_poly.pdbx_strand_id
1 'polypeptide(L)'
;MTGVNIEFNIQDALDAMLYIEAAIDDTQSLFSHMGEVLLDIHEARFTAQESPDGVPWKELSPWYKDSKPKQKDKILTLDGNLRSTLHWQIEGNTLLFGTNLIYGAIHQFGGIIKPVKGNALNVGGRLAKQVVIPARPWLGINAQDKLLLVDIVREHLGFA
;
A
#
# COMPACT_ATOMS: atom_id res chain seq x y z
N MET A 1 39.85 -12.84 46.51
CA MET A 1 39.89 -12.28 45.15
C MET A 1 38.49 -11.76 44.85
N THR A 2 38.34 -10.45 44.65
CA THR A 2 37.08 -9.84 44.21
C THR A 2 37.14 -9.66 42.70
N GLY A 3 36.21 -10.29 41.98
CA GLY A 3 36.08 -10.17 40.53
C GLY A 3 34.60 -10.17 40.13
N VAL A 4 34.28 -9.40 39.09
CA VAL A 4 32.97 -9.41 38.42
C VAL A 4 33.12 -10.28 37.19
N ASN A 5 32.31 -11.33 37.09
CA ASN A 5 32.26 -12.22 35.94
C ASN A 5 30.91 -12.05 35.23
N ILE A 6 30.92 -12.20 33.90
CA ILE A 6 29.71 -12.41 33.11
C ILE A 6 29.73 -13.89 32.72
N GLU A 7 28.64 -14.59 33.00
CA GLU A 7 28.43 -15.98 32.61
C GLU A 7 27.56 -16.02 31.37
N PHE A 8 27.98 -16.76 30.35
CA PHE A 8 27.21 -16.99 29.14
C PHE A 8 26.75 -18.44 29.15
N ASN A 9 25.44 -18.66 29.23
CA ASN A 9 24.85 -19.99 29.20
C ASN A 9 24.52 -20.36 27.75
N ILE A 10 25.02 -21.51 27.30
CA ILE A 10 24.71 -22.02 25.95
C ILE A 10 23.22 -22.34 25.79
N GLN A 11 22.50 -22.62 26.88
CA GLN A 11 21.06 -22.90 26.85
C GLN A 11 20.27 -21.70 26.31
N ASP A 12 20.66 -20.47 26.65
CA ASP A 12 19.99 -19.26 26.16
C ASP A 12 20.06 -19.16 24.63
N ALA A 13 21.20 -19.56 24.04
CA ALA A 13 21.38 -19.58 22.60
C ALA A 13 20.54 -20.69 21.93
N LEU A 14 20.44 -21.86 22.55
CA LEU A 14 19.62 -22.97 22.05
C LEU A 14 18.12 -22.63 22.09
N ASP A 15 17.66 -21.98 23.15
CA ASP A 15 16.26 -21.55 23.29
C ASP A 15 15.91 -20.50 22.24
N ALA A 16 16.82 -19.54 21.97
CA ALA A 16 16.65 -18.56 20.90
C ALA A 16 16.61 -19.22 19.51
N MET A 17 17.42 -20.25 19.26
CA MET A 17 17.39 -20.99 18.00
C MET A 17 16.06 -21.72 17.78
N LEU A 18 15.51 -22.37 18.81
CA LEU A 18 14.21 -23.04 18.75
C LEU A 18 13.07 -22.05 18.48
N TYR A 19 13.14 -20.86 19.09
CA TYR A 19 12.18 -19.79 18.82
C TYR A 19 12.25 -19.33 17.35
N ILE A 20 13.46 -19.05 16.84
CA ILE A 20 13.65 -18.61 15.46
C ILE A 20 13.15 -19.67 14.47
N GLU A 21 13.43 -20.96 14.72
CA GLU A 21 12.90 -22.06 13.90
C GLU A 21 11.37 -22.03 13.85
N ALA A 22 10.71 -21.97 15.01
CA ALA A 22 9.25 -21.90 15.08
C ALA A 22 8.68 -20.63 14.41
N ALA A 23 9.36 -19.48 14.56
CA ALA A 23 8.95 -18.23 13.94
C ALA A 23 9.09 -18.27 12.40
N ILE A 24 10.14 -18.91 11.87
CA ILE A 24 10.32 -19.09 10.42
C ILE A 24 9.18 -19.93 9.82
N ASP A 25 8.69 -20.93 10.56
CA ASP A 25 7.57 -21.77 10.13
C ASP A 25 6.21 -21.04 10.20
N ASP A 26 6.05 -20.05 11.07
CA ASP A 26 4.82 -19.24 11.19
C ASP A 26 4.80 -18.04 10.21
N THR A 27 4.80 -18.35 8.91
CA THR A 27 4.72 -17.33 7.85
C THR A 27 3.35 -16.64 7.82
N GLN A 28 2.31 -17.29 8.34
CA GLN A 28 0.94 -16.77 8.33
C GLN A 28 0.82 -15.55 9.26
N SER A 29 1.34 -15.63 10.48
CA SER A 29 1.35 -14.50 11.41
C SER A 29 2.22 -13.36 10.89
N LEU A 30 3.40 -13.67 10.34
CA LEU A 30 4.28 -12.68 9.72
C LEU A 30 3.57 -11.90 8.61
N PHE A 31 2.99 -12.60 7.63
CA PHE A 31 2.32 -11.96 6.51
C PHE A 31 1.05 -11.22 6.93
N SER A 32 0.34 -11.68 7.96
CA SER A 32 -0.81 -10.96 8.49
C SER A 32 -0.38 -9.62 9.07
N HIS A 33 0.69 -9.58 9.87
CA HIS A 33 1.22 -8.34 10.42
C HIS A 33 1.71 -7.39 9.31
N MET A 34 2.45 -7.91 8.32
CA MET A 34 2.85 -7.12 7.15
C MET A 34 1.65 -6.57 6.37
N GLY A 35 0.58 -7.35 6.24
CA GLY A 35 -0.65 -6.96 5.57
C GLY A 35 -1.34 -5.76 6.24
N GLU A 36 -1.46 -5.81 7.57
CA GLU A 36 -2.02 -4.69 8.36
C GLU A 36 -1.17 -3.42 8.21
N VAL A 37 0.16 -3.55 8.31
CA VAL A 37 1.05 -2.39 8.12
C VAL A 37 0.96 -1.82 6.70
N LEU A 38 0.78 -2.66 5.68
CA LEU A 38 0.53 -2.18 4.33
C LEU A 38 -0.78 -1.38 4.23
N LEU A 39 -1.84 -1.76 4.95
CA LEU A 39 -3.07 -0.96 4.99
C LEU A 39 -2.79 0.44 5.56
N ASP A 40 -2.06 0.52 6.67
CA ASP A 40 -1.71 1.79 7.32
C ASP A 40 -0.84 2.69 6.43
N ILE A 41 0.19 2.13 5.79
CA ILE A 41 1.05 2.84 4.83
C ILE A 41 0.19 3.48 3.71
N HIS A 42 -0.74 2.70 3.15
CA HIS A 42 -1.55 3.18 2.04
C HIS A 42 -2.62 4.17 2.51
N GLU A 43 -3.22 4.00 3.69
CA GLU A 43 -4.14 4.95 4.30
C GLU A 43 -3.48 6.33 4.51
N ALA A 44 -2.25 6.34 5.06
CA ALA A 44 -1.45 7.55 5.24
C ALA A 44 -1.17 8.25 3.90
N ARG A 45 -0.81 7.47 2.88
CA ARG A 45 -0.54 7.96 1.53
C ARG A 45 -1.75 8.62 0.87
N PHE A 46 -2.94 8.00 0.98
CA PHE A 46 -4.18 8.62 0.49
C PHE A 46 -4.52 9.92 1.22
N THR A 47 -4.20 9.99 2.52
CA THR A 47 -4.39 11.19 3.33
C THR A 47 -3.45 12.33 2.86
N ALA A 48 -2.19 12.00 2.60
CA ALA A 48 -1.17 12.91 2.09
C ALA A 48 -1.36 13.28 0.59
N GLN A 49 -2.07 12.44 -0.17
CA GLN A 49 -2.30 12.57 -1.61
C GLN A 49 -1.02 12.48 -2.44
N GLU A 50 -0.18 11.52 -2.12
CA GLU A 50 1.14 11.33 -2.73
C GLU A 50 1.33 9.91 -3.27
N SER A 51 2.32 9.75 -4.12
CA SER A 51 2.76 8.45 -4.63
C SER A 51 3.64 7.71 -3.61
N PRO A 52 3.95 6.42 -3.81
CA PRO A 52 4.91 5.71 -2.97
C PRO A 52 6.23 6.47 -2.81
N ASP A 53 6.71 7.11 -3.87
CA ASP A 53 7.96 7.89 -3.85
C ASP A 53 7.83 9.28 -3.21
N GLY A 54 6.71 9.59 -2.54
CA GLY A 54 6.46 10.87 -1.88
C GLY A 54 6.16 12.03 -2.85
N VAL A 55 5.94 11.74 -4.13
CA VAL A 55 5.56 12.77 -5.12
C VAL A 55 4.06 13.05 -5.01
N PRO A 56 3.62 14.30 -4.79
CA PRO A 56 2.20 14.65 -4.78
C PRO A 56 1.49 14.21 -6.06
N TRP A 57 0.27 13.69 -5.93
CA TRP A 57 -0.52 13.29 -7.09
C TRP A 57 -0.85 14.46 -7.99
N LYS A 58 -0.90 14.18 -9.30
CA LYS A 58 -1.29 15.16 -10.29
C LYS A 58 -2.70 15.69 -9.99
N GLU A 59 -2.79 17.02 -9.92
CA GLU A 59 -3.99 17.74 -9.57
C GLU A 59 -5.20 17.36 -10.43
N LEU A 60 -6.39 17.63 -9.89
CA LEU A 60 -7.62 17.54 -10.66
C LEU A 60 -7.64 18.66 -11.70
N SER A 61 -8.10 18.36 -12.91
CA SER A 61 -8.34 19.40 -13.90
C SER A 61 -9.35 20.43 -13.36
N PRO A 62 -9.20 21.73 -13.65
CA PRO A 62 -10.05 22.78 -13.09
C PRO A 62 -11.55 22.51 -13.23
N TRP A 63 -11.98 22.04 -14.41
CA TRP A 63 -13.38 21.75 -14.66
C TRP A 63 -13.92 20.61 -13.80
N TYR A 64 -13.14 19.54 -13.63
CA TYR A 64 -13.56 18.39 -12.84
C TYR A 64 -13.65 18.79 -11.37
N LYS A 65 -12.65 19.54 -10.88
CA LYS A 65 -12.62 20.08 -9.51
C LYS A 65 -13.88 20.90 -9.20
N ASP A 66 -14.31 21.74 -10.14
CA ASP A 66 -15.52 22.57 -9.99
C ASP A 66 -16.80 21.72 -9.95
N SER A 67 -16.93 20.77 -10.88
CA SER A 67 -18.10 19.89 -11.01
C SER A 67 -18.18 18.76 -9.96
N LYS A 68 -17.08 18.49 -9.25
CA LYS A 68 -17.00 17.37 -8.32
C LYS A 68 -17.98 17.58 -7.16
N PRO A 69 -18.88 16.62 -6.86
CA PRO A 69 -20.00 16.89 -5.94
C PRO A 69 -19.56 17.00 -4.47
N LYS A 70 -18.47 16.34 -4.08
CA LYS A 70 -17.91 16.38 -2.73
C LYS A 70 -16.39 16.18 -2.71
N GLN A 71 -15.76 16.56 -1.60
CA GLN A 71 -14.31 16.45 -1.40
C GLN A 71 -13.52 17.10 -2.56
N LYS A 72 -13.91 18.33 -2.93
CA LYS A 72 -13.39 19.03 -4.13
C LYS A 72 -11.87 19.24 -4.10
N ASP A 73 -11.30 19.27 -2.91
CA ASP A 73 -9.87 19.42 -2.61
C ASP A 73 -9.10 18.08 -2.58
N LYS A 74 -9.80 16.93 -2.56
CA LYS A 74 -9.18 15.60 -2.51
C LYS A 74 -9.03 14.96 -3.89
N ILE A 75 -7.92 14.29 -4.10
CA ILE A 75 -7.55 13.54 -5.30
C ILE A 75 -7.70 12.04 -4.98
N LEU A 76 -8.18 11.26 -5.95
CA LEU A 76 -8.57 9.84 -5.80
C LEU A 76 -9.64 9.53 -4.74
N THR A 77 -10.18 10.54 -4.05
CA THR A 77 -11.21 10.35 -3.03
C THR A 77 -12.49 11.06 -3.46
N LEU A 78 -13.55 10.30 -3.74
CA LEU A 78 -14.91 10.83 -3.85
C LEU A 78 -15.75 10.31 -2.68
N ASP A 79 -15.91 8.98 -2.62
CA ASP A 79 -16.52 8.25 -1.52
C ASP A 79 -15.48 7.59 -0.61
N GLY A 80 -14.21 7.51 -1.06
CA GLY A 80 -13.14 6.82 -0.36
C GLY A 80 -13.00 5.33 -0.68
N ASN A 81 -13.87 4.79 -1.56
CA ASN A 81 -13.92 3.36 -1.88
C ASN A 81 -12.56 2.75 -2.26
N LEU A 82 -11.74 3.44 -3.06
CA LEU A 82 -10.45 2.89 -3.48
C LEU A 82 -9.55 2.56 -2.29
N ARG A 83 -9.47 3.48 -1.34
CA ARG A 83 -8.70 3.35 -0.11
C ARG A 83 -9.35 2.35 0.84
N SER A 84 -10.65 2.47 1.07
CA SER A 84 -11.37 1.67 2.08
C SER A 84 -11.60 0.21 1.68
N THR A 85 -11.31 -0.17 0.43
CA THR A 85 -11.42 -1.55 -0.07
C THR A 85 -10.07 -2.16 -0.39
N LEU A 86 -8.97 -1.48 -0.01
CA LEU A 86 -7.67 -2.12 0.05
C LEU A 86 -7.74 -3.27 1.05
N HIS A 87 -7.21 -4.40 0.64
CA HIS A 87 -7.13 -5.59 1.46
C HIS A 87 -5.90 -6.40 1.05
N TRP A 88 -5.57 -7.34 1.92
CA TRP A 88 -4.53 -8.32 1.68
C TRP A 88 -5.10 -9.73 1.81
N GLN A 89 -4.41 -10.68 1.18
CA GLN A 89 -4.69 -12.10 1.28
C GLN A 89 -3.38 -12.88 1.25
N ILE A 90 -3.36 -14.03 1.91
CA ILE A 90 -2.21 -14.92 1.94
C ILE A 90 -2.55 -16.15 1.10
N GLU A 91 -1.73 -16.40 0.07
CA GLU A 91 -1.83 -17.57 -0.79
C GLU A 91 -0.53 -18.37 -0.70
N GLY A 92 -0.56 -19.44 0.10
CA GLY A 92 0.63 -20.24 0.41
C GLY A 92 1.72 -19.36 1.03
N ASN A 93 2.84 -19.19 0.32
CA ASN A 93 3.97 -18.39 0.79
C ASN A 93 4.02 -16.99 0.17
N THR A 94 2.87 -16.43 -0.21
CA THR A 94 2.76 -15.12 -0.87
C THR A 94 1.72 -14.25 -0.17
N LEU A 95 2.13 -13.02 0.16
CA LEU A 95 1.23 -11.95 0.57
C LEU A 95 0.83 -11.14 -0.68
N LEU A 96 -0.46 -11.12 -0.99
CA LEU A 96 -1.05 -10.27 -2.03
C LEU A 96 -1.72 -9.07 -1.38
N PHE A 97 -1.55 -7.88 -1.95
CA PHE A 97 -2.14 -6.64 -1.46
C PHE A 97 -2.71 -5.82 -2.61
N GLY A 98 -3.92 -5.30 -2.48
CA GLY A 98 -4.53 -4.44 -3.51
C GLY A 98 -6.04 -4.25 -3.38
N THR A 99 -6.70 -4.05 -4.52
CA THR A 99 -8.14 -3.83 -4.63
C THR A 99 -8.69 -4.56 -5.85
N ASN A 100 -9.97 -4.94 -5.80
CA ASN A 100 -10.72 -5.48 -6.94
C ASN A 100 -11.43 -4.39 -7.77
N LEU A 101 -11.30 -3.11 -7.39
CA LEU A 101 -11.95 -2.02 -8.10
C LEU A 101 -11.31 -1.78 -9.45
N ILE A 102 -12.13 -1.91 -10.52
CA ILE A 102 -11.71 -1.80 -11.92
C ILE A 102 -10.94 -0.50 -12.20
N TYR A 103 -11.36 0.60 -11.57
CA TYR A 103 -10.74 1.90 -11.78
C TYR A 103 -9.41 2.10 -11.01
N GLY A 104 -9.04 1.18 -10.11
CA GLY A 104 -7.77 1.24 -9.39
C GLY A 104 -6.57 1.21 -10.33
N ALA A 105 -6.62 0.34 -11.36
CA ALA A 105 -5.55 0.19 -12.34
C ALA A 105 -5.34 1.45 -13.20
N ILE A 106 -6.42 2.06 -13.73
CA ILE A 106 -6.29 3.26 -14.57
C ILE A 106 -5.79 4.47 -13.77
N HIS A 107 -6.03 4.51 -12.45
CA HIS A 107 -5.43 5.52 -11.59
C HIS A 107 -3.98 5.20 -11.21
N GLN A 108 -3.62 3.92 -11.03
CA GLN A 108 -2.24 3.52 -10.78
C GLN A 108 -1.33 3.89 -11.97
N PHE A 109 -1.72 3.47 -13.17
CA PHE A 109 -0.85 3.54 -14.35
C PHE A 109 -1.14 4.74 -15.25
N GLY A 110 -2.29 5.40 -15.09
CA GLY A 110 -2.79 6.37 -16.06
C GLY A 110 -3.23 5.68 -17.36
N GLY A 111 -3.74 6.46 -18.30
CA GLY A 111 -4.06 5.94 -19.63
C GLY A 111 -4.99 6.84 -20.44
N ILE A 112 -5.33 6.36 -21.64
CA ILE A 112 -6.21 7.07 -22.57
C ILE A 112 -7.47 6.21 -22.78
N ILE A 113 -8.62 6.77 -22.44
CA ILE A 113 -9.93 6.17 -22.72
C ILE A 113 -10.45 6.74 -24.04
N LYS A 114 -10.85 5.86 -24.95
CA LYS A 114 -11.43 6.20 -26.25
C LYS A 114 -12.85 5.63 -26.36
N PRO A 115 -13.75 6.28 -27.13
CA PRO A 115 -15.08 5.72 -27.38
C PRO A 115 -14.96 4.40 -28.14
N VAL A 116 -15.63 3.36 -27.62
CA VAL A 116 -15.72 2.05 -28.29
C VAL A 116 -16.77 2.09 -29.40
N LYS A 117 -17.85 2.83 -29.18
CA LYS A 117 -18.94 3.06 -30.13
C LYS A 117 -19.18 4.56 -30.28
N GLY A 118 -19.42 5.02 -31.50
CA GLY A 118 -19.62 6.44 -31.81
C GLY A 118 -18.32 7.27 -31.86
N ASN A 119 -18.46 8.58 -32.05
CA ASN A 119 -17.34 9.48 -32.34
C ASN A 119 -16.81 10.26 -31.11
N ALA A 120 -17.47 10.16 -29.96
CA ALA A 120 -17.08 10.87 -28.74
C ALA A 120 -17.61 10.19 -27.46
N LEU A 121 -16.90 10.39 -26.35
CA LEU A 121 -17.30 10.07 -24.98
C LEU A 121 -18.11 11.24 -24.40
N ASN A 122 -19.13 10.94 -23.58
CA ASN A 122 -19.79 11.95 -22.77
C ASN A 122 -19.21 11.92 -21.35
N VAL A 123 -18.54 12.99 -20.95
CA VAL A 123 -17.92 13.15 -19.63
C VAL A 123 -18.62 14.30 -18.91
N GLY A 124 -19.65 13.98 -18.11
CA GLY A 124 -20.39 14.99 -17.35
C GLY A 124 -21.05 16.06 -18.23
N GLY A 125 -21.61 15.66 -19.38
CA GLY A 125 -22.24 16.56 -20.35
C GLY A 125 -21.28 17.11 -21.42
N ARG A 126 -19.98 16.79 -21.34
CA ARG A 126 -18.97 17.25 -22.31
C ARG A 126 -18.59 16.15 -23.28
N LEU A 127 -18.66 16.44 -24.57
CA LEU A 127 -18.21 15.51 -25.61
C LEU A 127 -16.69 15.58 -25.76
N ALA A 128 -16.02 14.44 -25.62
CA ALA A 128 -14.57 14.32 -25.76
C ALA A 128 -14.20 13.16 -26.70
N LYS A 129 -13.31 13.39 -27.66
CA LYS A 129 -12.81 12.32 -28.56
C LYS A 129 -12.01 11.26 -27.79
N GLN A 130 -11.36 11.66 -26.71
CA GLN A 130 -10.68 10.79 -25.77
C GLN A 130 -10.55 11.48 -24.41
N VAL A 131 -10.34 10.70 -23.37
CA VAL A 131 -10.02 11.17 -22.02
C VAL A 131 -8.62 10.68 -21.67
N VAL A 132 -7.73 11.59 -21.31
CA VAL A 132 -6.41 11.25 -20.78
C VAL A 132 -6.49 11.31 -19.26
N ILE A 133 -6.29 10.18 -18.60
CA ILE A 133 -6.22 10.06 -17.14
C ILE A 133 -4.74 10.03 -16.75
N PRO A 134 -4.24 11.00 -15.97
CA PRO A 134 -2.88 10.95 -15.48
C PRO A 134 -2.71 9.81 -14.46
N ALA A 135 -1.51 9.23 -14.44
CA ALA A 135 -1.12 8.32 -13.37
C ALA A 135 -1.11 9.06 -12.03
N ARG A 136 -1.65 8.41 -11.01
CA ARG A 136 -1.62 8.79 -9.61
C ARG A 136 -1.27 7.51 -8.84
N PRO A 137 -0.01 7.07 -8.94
CA PRO A 137 0.40 5.81 -8.34
C PRO A 137 0.09 5.85 -6.86
N TRP A 138 -0.66 4.87 -6.38
CA TRP A 138 -1.10 4.78 -4.99
C TRP A 138 -0.65 3.45 -4.39
N LEU A 139 -0.52 2.40 -5.21
CA LEU A 139 -0.05 1.09 -4.84
C LEU A 139 1.48 1.04 -4.96
N GLY A 140 2.14 0.58 -3.90
CA GLY A 140 3.58 0.36 -3.87
C GLY A 140 4.20 0.63 -2.51
N ILE A 141 5.49 0.34 -2.41
CA ILE A 141 6.30 0.56 -1.22
C ILE A 141 7.57 1.30 -1.60
N ASN A 142 7.96 2.28 -0.80
CA ASN A 142 9.22 3.01 -0.97
C ASN A 142 10.34 2.41 -0.09
N ALA A 143 11.48 3.10 -0.02
CA ALA A 143 12.62 2.65 0.79
C ALA A 143 12.29 2.61 2.30
N GLN A 144 11.52 3.57 2.81
CA GLN A 144 11.14 3.63 4.22
C GLN A 144 10.13 2.53 4.58
N ASP A 145 9.14 2.31 3.72
CA ASP A 145 8.15 1.24 3.86
C ASP A 145 8.85 -0.13 3.91
N LYS A 146 9.88 -0.34 3.09
CA LYS A 146 10.69 -1.57 3.12
C LYS A 146 11.40 -1.77 4.45
N LEU A 147 11.94 -0.71 5.04
CA LEU A 147 12.57 -0.80 6.36
C LEU A 147 11.56 -1.21 7.42
N LEU A 148 10.36 -0.61 7.40
CA LEU A 148 9.28 -0.98 8.32
C LEU A 148 8.89 -2.45 8.18
N LEU A 149 8.78 -2.95 6.94
CA LEU A 149 8.50 -4.37 6.69
C LEU A 149 9.64 -5.30 7.13
N VAL A 150 10.89 -4.86 7.03
CA VAL A 150 12.04 -5.61 7.56
C VAL A 150 12.03 -5.62 9.09
N ASP A 151 11.65 -4.53 9.73
CA ASP A 151 11.53 -4.46 11.18
C ASP A 151 10.45 -5.41 11.69
N ILE A 152 9.32 -5.55 10.98
CA ILE A 152 8.31 -6.58 11.28
C ILE A 152 8.90 -7.99 11.24
N VAL A 153 9.73 -8.30 10.24
CA VAL A 153 10.41 -9.61 10.16
C VAL A 153 11.36 -9.79 11.34
N ARG A 154 12.10 -8.75 11.72
CA ARG A 154 13.03 -8.81 12.85
C ARG A 154 12.29 -9.04 14.18
N GLU A 155 11.19 -8.33 14.40
CA GLU A 155 10.33 -8.51 15.57
C GLU A 155 9.74 -9.92 15.61
N HIS A 156 9.24 -10.42 14.47
CA HIS A 156 8.71 -11.78 14.34
C HIS A 156 9.75 -12.86 14.66
N LEU A 157 11.02 -12.62 14.30
CA LEU A 157 12.15 -13.51 14.62
C LEU A 157 12.76 -13.25 16.01
N GLY A 158 12.21 -12.33 16.80
CA GLY A 158 12.65 -12.07 18.17
C GLY A 158 13.93 -11.23 18.30
N PHE A 159 14.29 -10.46 17.25
CA PHE A 159 15.45 -9.57 17.24
C PHE A 159 15.16 -8.13 17.73
N ALA A 160 14.12 -7.96 18.54
CA ALA A 160 13.67 -6.66 19.05
C ALA A 160 14.57 -6.13 20.19
#